data_AF-A0A8J2THI0-F1
#
_entry.id   AF-A0A8J2THI0-F1
#
_cell.length_a   1.000
_cell.length_b   1.000
_cell.length_c   1.000
_cell.angle_alpha   90.00
_cell.angle_beta   90.00
_cell.angle_gamma   90.00
#
_symmetry.space_group_name_H-M   'P 1'
#
loop_
_entity.id
_entity.type
_entity.pdbx_description
1 polymer ?
#
loop_
_entity_poly.entity_id
_entity_poly.type
_entity_poly.pdbx_seq_one_letter_code
_entity_poly.pdbx_strand_id
1 'polypeptide(L)'
;MKDDIYRNNRRQLQYLMEQVGIKDLRTLSHLSGINEWQLRRLEYGLLPKMPVEVLIKLSDVFKVPVTSLLAVFCPDLMSAEDTTLASLEARTRELDVIKLEYQRLQKQHEQQKEHLQEEFQQSSLAVIEPLLLQWPTAEAAAKKNPQLSAVKILPLIKPIMELLKRWGIESIGTVTEHVPYDPQIHQIMEGVANVGDPVQVRYVGYRQGEKLLYRAKVSPAKVVNPLESTDLKSYLTEKTPETIKNPVTI
;
A
#
# COMPACT_ATOMS: atom_id res chain seq x y z
N MET A 1 39.67 -4.24 -49.78
CA MET A 1 38.87 -3.12 -49.24
C MET A 1 37.38 -3.48 -49.12
N LYS A 2 36.61 -3.64 -50.22
CA LYS A 2 35.18 -4.00 -50.14
C LYS A 2 34.92 -5.36 -49.46
N ASP A 3 35.76 -6.36 -49.76
CA ASP A 3 35.61 -7.71 -49.19
C ASP A 3 35.93 -7.77 -47.68
N ASP A 4 36.76 -6.85 -47.19
CA ASP A 4 37.15 -6.77 -45.78
C ASP A 4 36.01 -6.20 -44.93
N ILE A 5 35.36 -5.14 -45.42
CA ILE A 5 34.16 -4.55 -44.82
C ILE A 5 33.04 -5.60 -44.76
N TYR A 6 32.81 -6.32 -45.86
CA TYR A 6 31.81 -7.40 -45.91
C TYR A 6 32.07 -8.50 -44.87
N ARG A 7 33.32 -8.97 -44.76
CA ARG A 7 33.71 -9.99 -43.77
C ARG A 7 33.59 -9.50 -42.33
N ASN A 8 33.93 -8.23 -42.07
CA ASN A 8 33.82 -7.64 -40.73
C ASN A 8 32.35 -7.48 -40.31
N ASN A 9 31.55 -6.81 -41.11
CA ASN A 9 30.15 -6.52 -40.78
C ASN A 9 29.33 -7.82 -40.68
N ARG A 10 29.62 -8.83 -41.51
CA ARG A 10 29.00 -10.16 -41.38
C ARG A 10 29.30 -10.82 -40.04
N ARG A 11 30.54 -10.74 -39.54
CA ARG A 11 30.91 -11.26 -38.21
C ARG A 11 30.22 -10.51 -37.07
N GLN A 12 30.19 -9.18 -37.14
CA GLN A 12 29.50 -8.36 -36.14
C GLN A 12 27.99 -8.63 -36.12
N LEU A 13 27.36 -8.78 -37.29
CA LEU A 13 25.94 -9.15 -37.40
C LEU A 13 25.67 -10.54 -36.81
N GLN A 14 26.52 -11.52 -37.10
CA GLN A 14 26.44 -12.86 -36.50
C GLN A 14 26.56 -12.81 -34.97
N TYR A 15 27.51 -12.04 -34.44
CA TYR A 15 27.67 -11.85 -33.00
C TYR A 15 26.43 -11.24 -32.33
N LEU A 16 25.86 -10.18 -32.91
CA LEU A 16 24.61 -9.56 -32.40
C LEU A 16 23.41 -10.52 -32.47
N MET A 17 23.34 -11.36 -33.51
CA MET A 17 22.32 -12.40 -33.63
C MET A 17 22.48 -13.50 -32.57
N GLU A 18 23.71 -13.93 -32.27
CA GLU A 18 24.00 -14.93 -31.23
C GLU A 18 23.60 -14.44 -29.84
N GLN A 19 23.84 -13.16 -29.50
CA GLN A 19 23.44 -12.58 -28.20
C GLN A 19 21.91 -12.63 -27.96
N VAL A 20 21.11 -12.68 -29.02
CA VAL A 20 19.63 -12.73 -28.95
C VAL A 20 19.09 -14.10 -29.40
N GLY A 21 19.96 -15.09 -29.60
CA GLY A 21 19.58 -16.47 -29.95
C GLY A 21 19.05 -16.64 -31.39
N ILE A 22 19.26 -15.67 -32.27
CA ILE A 22 18.79 -15.70 -33.66
C ILE A 22 19.78 -16.48 -34.53
N LYS A 23 19.30 -17.53 -35.21
CA LYS A 23 20.19 -18.49 -35.91
C LYS A 23 20.57 -18.10 -37.33
N ASP A 24 19.70 -17.37 -38.04
CA ASP A 24 19.94 -16.99 -39.44
C ASP A 24 19.25 -15.67 -39.83
N LEU A 25 19.64 -15.13 -40.99
CA LEU A 25 19.07 -13.87 -41.53
C LEU A 25 17.58 -13.99 -41.87
N ARG A 26 17.05 -15.20 -42.09
CA ARG A 26 15.63 -15.44 -42.34
C ARG A 26 14.81 -15.22 -41.09
N THR A 27 15.26 -15.79 -39.97
CA THR A 27 14.68 -15.59 -38.65
C THR A 27 14.76 -14.10 -38.26
N LEU A 28 15.91 -13.45 -38.50
CA LEU A 28 16.05 -12.00 -38.28
C LEU A 28 15.07 -11.19 -39.14
N SER A 29 14.92 -11.53 -40.42
CA SER A 29 13.98 -10.88 -41.36
C SER A 29 12.53 -11.01 -40.88
N HIS A 30 12.13 -12.20 -40.45
CA HIS A 30 10.79 -12.46 -39.92
C HIS A 30 10.50 -11.71 -38.61
N LEU A 31 11.45 -11.71 -37.66
CA LEU A 31 11.29 -11.05 -36.35
C LEU A 31 11.31 -9.52 -36.43
N SER A 32 12.09 -8.95 -37.35
CA SER A 32 12.24 -7.49 -37.50
C SER A 32 11.28 -6.87 -38.52
N GLY A 33 10.64 -7.68 -39.37
CA GLY A 33 9.87 -7.19 -40.52
C GLY A 33 10.73 -6.49 -41.58
N ILE A 34 12.04 -6.72 -41.59
CA ILE A 34 13.02 -6.14 -42.53
C ILE A 34 13.29 -7.16 -43.64
N ASN A 35 13.33 -6.73 -44.90
CA ASN A 35 13.63 -7.63 -46.03
C ASN A 35 15.07 -8.17 -45.93
N GLU A 36 15.30 -9.46 -46.18
CA GLU A 36 16.64 -10.07 -46.24
C GLU A 36 17.66 -9.26 -47.06
N TRP A 37 17.24 -8.62 -48.16
CA TRP A 37 18.11 -7.78 -48.97
C TRP A 37 18.59 -6.52 -48.23
N GLN A 38 17.73 -5.92 -47.39
CA GLN A 38 18.12 -4.82 -46.52
C GLN A 38 19.06 -5.29 -45.41
N LEU A 39 18.92 -6.52 -44.91
CA LEU A 39 19.87 -7.12 -43.96
C LEU A 39 21.23 -7.39 -44.61
N ARG A 40 21.27 -7.92 -45.84
CA ARG A 40 22.52 -8.10 -46.60
C ARG A 40 23.21 -6.77 -46.92
N ARG A 41 22.46 -5.68 -47.10
CA ARG A 41 23.04 -4.33 -47.27
C ARG A 41 23.84 -3.84 -46.07
N LEU A 42 23.48 -4.27 -44.85
CA LEU A 42 24.25 -3.99 -43.63
C LEU A 42 25.60 -4.74 -43.66
N GLU A 43 25.62 -6.00 -44.14
CA GLU A 43 26.88 -6.73 -44.39
C GLU A 43 27.77 -5.97 -45.40
N TYR A 44 27.21 -5.38 -46.47
CA TYR A 44 27.98 -4.58 -47.44
C TYR A 44 28.35 -3.15 -46.98
N GLY A 45 28.17 -2.80 -45.70
CA GLY A 45 28.53 -1.48 -45.16
C GLY A 45 27.62 -0.34 -45.64
N LEU A 46 26.41 -0.65 -46.11
CA LEU A 46 25.45 0.36 -46.63
C LEU A 46 24.49 0.87 -45.55
N LEU A 47 24.76 0.63 -44.27
CA LEU A 47 23.97 1.12 -43.13
C LEU A 47 23.74 2.64 -43.15
N PRO A 48 24.71 3.52 -43.51
CA PRO A 48 24.48 4.96 -43.62
C PRO A 48 23.45 5.36 -44.68
N LYS A 49 23.08 4.44 -45.58
CA LYS A 49 22.12 4.63 -46.68
C LYS A 49 20.83 3.84 -46.48
N MET A 50 20.54 3.42 -45.24
CA MET A 50 19.31 2.71 -44.87
C MET A 50 18.34 3.67 -44.16
N PRO A 51 17.00 3.49 -44.32
CA PRO A 51 16.03 4.31 -43.60
C PRO A 51 16.15 4.13 -42.08
N VAL A 52 15.94 5.21 -41.32
CA VAL A 52 16.01 5.20 -39.84
C VAL A 52 15.04 4.19 -39.23
N GLU A 53 13.87 3.98 -39.83
CA GLU A 53 12.91 2.94 -39.44
C GLU A 53 13.54 1.54 -39.37
N VAL A 54 14.46 1.22 -40.28
CA VAL A 54 15.16 -0.06 -40.31
C VAL A 54 16.15 -0.16 -39.15
N LEU A 55 16.79 0.94 -38.76
CA LEU A 55 17.68 1.00 -37.60
C LEU A 55 16.90 0.82 -36.29
N ILE A 56 15.72 1.43 -36.18
CA ILE A 56 14.82 1.28 -35.02
C ILE A 56 14.37 -0.19 -34.91
N LYS A 57 13.89 -0.80 -36.00
CA LYS A 57 13.51 -2.23 -36.02
C LYS A 57 14.65 -3.17 -35.63
N LEU A 58 15.90 -2.88 -36.03
CA LEU A 58 17.07 -3.64 -35.59
C LEU A 58 17.41 -3.39 -34.10
N SER A 59 17.31 -2.16 -33.62
CA SER A 59 17.47 -1.79 -32.20
C SER A 59 16.47 -2.53 -31.32
N ASP A 60 15.20 -2.58 -31.74
CA ASP A 60 14.12 -3.25 -31.01
C ASP A 60 14.27 -4.77 -30.98
N VAL A 61 14.79 -5.40 -32.04
CA VAL A 61 15.05 -6.84 -32.06
C VAL A 61 16.31 -7.19 -31.28
N PHE A 62 17.41 -6.46 -31.49
CA PHE A 62 18.69 -6.75 -30.83
C PHE A 62 18.77 -6.25 -29.37
N LYS A 63 17.79 -5.45 -28.90
CA LYS A 63 17.76 -4.84 -27.56
C LYS A 63 19.00 -3.97 -27.24
N VAL A 64 19.59 -3.38 -28.28
CA VAL A 64 20.71 -2.42 -28.19
C VAL A 64 20.31 -1.10 -28.84
N PRO A 65 20.72 0.05 -28.30
CA PRO A 65 20.30 1.34 -28.85
C PRO A 65 20.87 1.57 -30.26
N VAL A 66 20.17 2.36 -31.07
CA VAL A 66 20.56 2.71 -32.45
C VAL A 66 21.99 3.27 -32.53
N THR A 67 22.44 4.02 -31.51
CA THR A 67 23.82 4.53 -31.40
C THR A 67 24.87 3.41 -31.35
N SER A 68 24.60 2.30 -30.65
CA SER A 68 25.48 1.13 -30.64
C SER A 68 25.55 0.45 -32.01
N LEU A 69 24.43 0.36 -32.74
CA LEU A 69 24.44 -0.17 -34.11
C LEU A 69 25.26 0.71 -35.06
N LEU A 70 25.17 2.03 -34.92
CA LEU A 70 25.99 2.97 -35.68
C LEU A 70 27.48 2.86 -35.33
N ALA A 71 27.83 2.73 -34.04
CA ALA A 71 29.22 2.53 -33.63
C ALA A 71 29.83 1.22 -34.15
N VAL A 72 29.03 0.15 -34.22
CA VAL A 72 29.48 -1.17 -34.71
C VAL A 72 29.72 -1.16 -36.23
N PHE A 73 28.76 -0.65 -37.02
CA PHE A 73 28.75 -0.79 -38.49
C PHE A 73 29.16 0.47 -39.27
N CYS A 74 29.24 1.62 -38.60
CA CYS A 74 29.62 2.92 -39.16
C CYS A 74 30.71 3.62 -38.31
N PRO A 75 31.80 2.93 -37.89
CA PRO A 75 32.80 3.51 -36.98
C PRO A 75 33.39 4.83 -37.52
N ASP A 76 33.63 4.92 -38.83
CA ASP A 76 34.17 6.12 -39.50
C ASP A 76 33.23 7.34 -39.46
N LEU A 77 31.95 7.16 -39.14
CA LEU A 77 30.95 8.23 -39.02
C LEU A 77 30.68 8.65 -37.56
N MET A 78 31.21 7.91 -36.58
CA MET A 78 31.19 8.34 -35.19
C MET A 78 32.39 9.25 -34.94
N SER A 79 32.15 10.41 -34.32
CA SER A 79 33.21 11.31 -33.90
C SER A 79 34.16 10.57 -32.94
N ALA A 80 35.46 10.72 -33.16
CA ALA A 80 36.49 10.07 -32.34
C ALA A 80 36.31 10.39 -30.85
N GLU A 81 35.84 11.58 -30.50
CA GLU A 81 35.58 12.04 -29.14
C GLU A 81 34.64 11.13 -28.34
N ASP A 82 33.60 10.57 -28.97
CA ASP A 82 32.64 9.66 -28.31
C ASP A 82 33.12 8.21 -28.19
N THR A 83 34.11 7.82 -28.98
CA THR A 83 34.60 6.43 -29.10
C THR A 83 36.05 6.26 -28.61
N THR A 84 36.72 7.34 -28.17
CA THR A 84 38.05 7.22 -27.55
C THR A 84 37.99 6.33 -26.30
N LEU A 85 39.03 5.52 -26.11
CA LEU A 85 39.23 4.74 -24.88
C LEU A 85 39.14 5.63 -23.63
N ALA A 86 39.67 6.85 -23.68
CA ALA A 86 39.58 7.83 -22.60
C ALA A 86 38.13 8.23 -22.24
N SER A 87 37.25 8.41 -23.24
CA SER A 87 35.83 8.74 -23.06
C SER A 87 35.03 7.56 -22.49
N LEU A 88 35.32 6.34 -22.95
CA LEU A 88 34.73 5.12 -22.41
C LEU A 88 35.21 4.82 -20.97
N GLU A 89 36.50 5.04 -20.69
CA GLU A 89 37.05 4.95 -19.33
C GLU A 89 36.43 5.99 -18.39
N ALA A 90 36.26 7.24 -18.83
CA ALA A 90 35.60 8.28 -18.03
C ALA A 90 34.17 7.89 -17.68
N ARG A 91 33.36 7.48 -18.68
CA ARG A 91 31.99 6.99 -18.49
C ARG A 91 31.93 5.75 -17.59
N THR A 92 32.92 4.86 -17.66
CA THR A 92 33.00 3.69 -16.76
C THR A 92 33.29 4.11 -15.32
N ARG A 93 34.23 5.04 -15.10
CA ARG A 93 34.53 5.61 -13.78
C ARG A 93 33.31 6.32 -13.18
N GLU A 94 32.58 7.10 -13.97
CA GLU A 94 31.32 7.75 -13.55
C GLU A 94 30.26 6.72 -13.14
N LEU A 95 30.07 5.67 -13.95
CA LEU A 95 29.14 4.57 -13.61
C LEU A 95 29.54 3.85 -12.32
N ASP A 96 30.82 3.66 -12.06
CA ASP A 96 31.29 2.99 -10.83
C ASP A 96 31.15 3.89 -9.59
N VAL A 97 31.33 5.21 -9.72
CA VAL A 97 31.00 6.20 -8.67
C VAL A 97 29.49 6.16 -8.37
N ILE A 98 28.63 6.22 -9.40
CA ILE A 98 27.17 6.19 -9.23
C ILE A 98 26.71 4.88 -8.57
N LYS A 99 27.29 3.72 -8.95
CA LYS A 99 27.00 2.43 -8.28
C LYS A 99 27.38 2.46 -6.80
N LEU A 100 28.53 3.05 -6.46
CA LEU A 100 28.99 3.16 -5.07
C LEU A 100 28.10 4.08 -4.24
N GLU A 101 27.68 5.22 -4.80
CA GLU A 101 26.71 6.13 -4.18
C GLU A 101 25.35 5.47 -3.96
N TYR A 102 24.83 4.75 -4.97
CA TYR A 102 23.60 3.98 -4.86
C TYR A 102 23.68 2.93 -3.75
N GLN A 103 24.76 2.15 -3.67
CA GLN A 103 24.97 1.18 -2.60
C GLN A 103 25.06 1.83 -1.21
N ARG A 104 25.70 3.00 -1.11
CA ARG A 104 25.77 3.78 0.14
C ARG A 104 24.38 4.27 0.56
N LEU A 105 23.60 4.81 -0.38
CA LEU A 105 22.26 5.33 -0.13
C LEU A 105 21.30 4.19 0.27
N GLN A 106 21.40 3.03 -0.37
CA GLN A 106 20.63 1.84 -0.02
C GLN A 106 20.92 1.36 1.40
N LYS A 107 22.20 1.35 1.82
CA LYS A 107 22.58 1.03 3.22
C LYS A 107 22.06 2.07 4.21
N GLN A 108 22.19 3.36 3.91
CA GLN A 108 21.70 4.44 4.75
C GLN A 108 20.17 4.36 4.93
N HIS A 109 19.42 4.05 3.86
CA HIS A 109 17.97 3.88 3.92
C HIS A 109 17.55 2.68 4.80
N GLU A 110 18.29 1.58 4.78
CA GLU A 110 17.99 0.44 5.67
C GLU A 110 18.25 0.78 7.14
N GLN A 111 19.39 1.43 7.43
CA GLN A 111 19.70 1.93 8.78
C GLN A 111 18.65 2.94 9.29
N GLN A 112 18.12 3.79 8.41
CA GLN A 112 17.04 4.71 8.75
C GLN A 112 15.74 3.98 9.09
N LYS A 113 15.39 2.89 8.42
CA LYS A 113 14.22 2.06 8.78
C LYS A 113 14.40 1.39 10.14
N GLU A 114 15.56 0.78 10.38
CA GLU A 114 15.88 0.11 11.64
C GLU A 114 15.74 1.11 12.80
N HIS A 115 16.34 2.29 12.66
CA HIS A 115 16.24 3.36 13.65
C HIS A 115 14.80 3.84 13.87
N LEU A 116 14.03 4.10 12.80
CA LEU A 116 12.62 4.49 12.90
C LEU A 116 11.75 3.42 13.57
N GLN A 117 12.07 2.13 13.36
CA GLN A 117 11.37 1.01 14.02
C GLN A 117 11.70 0.97 15.52
N GLU A 118 12.96 1.20 15.91
CA GLU A 118 13.37 1.33 17.31
C GLU A 118 12.70 2.54 17.98
N GLU A 119 12.73 3.72 17.35
CA GLU A 119 12.07 4.93 17.86
C GLU A 119 10.55 4.73 18.00
N PHE A 120 9.90 4.07 17.04
CA PHE A 120 8.48 3.71 17.13
C PHE A 120 8.20 2.77 18.30
N GLN A 121 9.05 1.76 18.52
CA GLN A 121 8.90 0.83 19.64
C GLN A 121 9.09 1.56 20.98
N GLN A 122 10.14 2.36 21.13
CA GLN A 122 10.44 3.09 22.37
C GLN A 122 9.36 4.14 22.70
N SER A 123 8.92 4.91 21.70
CA SER A 123 7.84 5.90 21.89
C SER A 123 6.50 5.25 22.22
N SER A 124 6.19 4.08 21.64
CA SER A 124 5.00 3.29 22.00
C SER A 124 5.10 2.73 23.41
N LEU A 125 6.25 2.17 23.79
CA LEU A 125 6.52 1.64 25.14
C LEU A 125 6.37 2.73 26.21
N ALA A 126 6.97 3.90 26.00
CA ALA A 126 6.88 5.03 26.93
C ALA A 126 5.43 5.52 27.16
N VAL A 127 4.54 5.36 26.17
CA VAL A 127 3.11 5.65 26.37
C VAL A 127 2.43 4.59 27.23
N ILE A 128 2.69 3.30 26.98
CA ILE A 128 1.99 2.18 27.67
C ILE A 128 2.64 1.74 28.98
N GLU A 129 3.85 2.22 29.31
CA GLU A 129 4.58 1.90 30.54
C GLU A 129 3.72 2.00 31.82
N PRO A 130 2.90 3.06 32.03
CA PRO A 130 2.05 3.15 33.22
C PRO A 130 1.01 2.02 33.32
N LEU A 131 0.50 1.52 32.17
CA LEU A 131 -0.37 0.34 32.14
C LEU A 131 0.42 -0.92 32.47
N LEU A 132 1.60 -1.11 31.86
CA LEU A 132 2.43 -2.31 32.09
C LEU A 132 2.83 -2.45 33.56
N LEU A 133 3.16 -1.34 34.24
CA LEU A 133 3.52 -1.33 35.66
C LEU A 133 2.32 -1.61 36.58
N GLN A 134 1.13 -1.11 36.25
CA GLN A 134 -0.06 -1.19 37.13
C GLN A 134 -0.94 -2.41 36.86
N TRP A 135 -0.85 -3.02 35.67
CA TRP A 135 -1.70 -4.15 35.28
C TRP A 135 -1.57 -5.38 36.21
N PRO A 136 -0.37 -5.84 36.62
CA PRO A 136 -0.25 -6.99 37.51
C PRO A 136 -0.90 -6.75 38.89
N THR A 137 -0.80 -5.52 39.40
CA THR A 137 -1.45 -5.11 40.66
C THR A 137 -2.97 -5.09 40.52
N ALA A 138 -3.49 -4.58 39.40
CA ALA A 138 -4.91 -4.56 39.10
C ALA A 138 -5.48 -5.98 38.94
N GLU A 139 -4.76 -6.87 38.25
CA GLU A 139 -5.14 -8.27 38.08
C GLU A 139 -5.18 -9.00 39.44
N ALA A 140 -4.15 -8.82 40.27
CA ALA A 140 -4.10 -9.41 41.61
C ALA A 140 -5.23 -8.87 42.52
N ALA A 141 -5.56 -7.58 42.40
CA ALA A 141 -6.67 -6.96 43.14
C ALA A 141 -8.03 -7.50 42.69
N ALA A 142 -8.26 -7.65 41.37
CA ALA A 142 -9.49 -8.21 40.81
C ALA A 142 -9.68 -9.69 41.18
N LYS A 143 -8.61 -10.50 41.14
CA LYS A 143 -8.65 -11.91 41.58
C LYS A 143 -8.96 -12.04 43.07
N LYS A 144 -8.43 -11.16 43.92
CA LYS A 144 -8.70 -11.14 45.37
C LYS A 144 -10.08 -10.58 45.72
N ASN A 145 -10.63 -9.69 44.90
CA ASN A 145 -11.94 -9.09 45.10
C ASN A 145 -12.79 -9.14 43.81
N PRO A 146 -13.55 -10.23 43.57
CA PRO A 146 -14.44 -10.35 42.42
C PRO A 146 -15.58 -9.31 42.37
N GLN A 147 -15.87 -8.63 43.49
CA GLN A 147 -16.85 -7.54 43.59
C GLN A 147 -16.23 -6.15 43.24
N LEU A 148 -14.98 -6.11 42.77
CA LEU A 148 -14.30 -4.88 42.39
C LEU A 148 -15.00 -4.22 41.18
N SER A 149 -15.54 -3.01 41.38
CA SER A 149 -16.19 -2.25 40.30
C SER A 149 -15.26 -2.04 39.10
N ALA A 150 -15.73 -2.47 37.91
CA ALA A 150 -15.00 -2.34 36.64
C ALA A 150 -14.63 -0.89 36.28
N VAL A 151 -15.34 0.11 36.83
CA VAL A 151 -15.01 1.54 36.67
C VAL A 151 -13.58 1.84 37.15
N LYS A 152 -13.07 1.09 38.14
CA LYS A 152 -11.69 1.22 38.64
C LYS A 152 -10.61 0.76 37.64
N ILE A 153 -10.99 0.01 36.60
CA ILE A 153 -10.07 -0.47 35.56
C ILE A 153 -9.92 0.57 34.43
N LEU A 154 -10.96 1.39 34.17
CA LEU A 154 -10.97 2.38 33.08
C LEU A 154 -9.75 3.34 33.08
N PRO A 155 -9.24 3.85 34.23
CA PRO A 155 -8.03 4.68 34.23
C PRO A 155 -6.79 3.99 33.68
N LEU A 156 -6.67 2.66 33.83
CA LEU A 156 -5.53 1.87 33.37
C LEU A 156 -5.50 1.72 31.84
N ILE A 157 -6.65 1.85 31.17
CA ILE A 157 -6.77 1.74 29.70
C ILE A 157 -6.47 3.08 29.00
N LYS A 158 -6.42 4.21 29.72
CA LYS A 158 -6.10 5.53 29.15
C LYS A 158 -4.82 5.58 28.30
N PRO A 159 -3.69 4.93 28.68
CA PRO A 159 -2.50 4.83 27.83
C PRO A 159 -2.76 4.26 26.44
N ILE A 160 -3.61 3.23 26.33
CA ILE A 160 -3.98 2.64 25.03
C ILE A 160 -4.80 3.65 24.21
N MET A 161 -5.75 4.34 24.82
CA MET A 161 -6.56 5.35 24.13
C MET A 161 -5.72 6.52 23.59
N GLU A 162 -4.73 6.97 24.36
CA GLU A 162 -3.76 7.99 23.94
C GLU A 162 -2.84 7.48 22.82
N LEU A 163 -2.41 6.21 22.86
CA LEU A 163 -1.63 5.58 21.79
C LEU A 163 -2.42 5.50 20.47
N LEU A 164 -3.68 5.04 20.52
CA LEU A 164 -4.58 5.00 19.36
C LEU A 164 -4.74 6.40 18.74
N LYS A 165 -4.94 7.43 19.57
CA LYS A 165 -5.04 8.83 19.14
C LYS A 165 -3.76 9.30 18.45
N ARG A 166 -2.57 8.99 18.99
CA ARG A 166 -1.27 9.32 18.39
C ARG A 166 -1.06 8.63 17.04
N TRP A 167 -1.58 7.43 16.86
CA TRP A 167 -1.55 6.70 15.60
C TRP A 167 -2.62 7.17 14.59
N GLY A 168 -3.41 8.19 14.92
CA GLY A 168 -4.50 8.68 14.07
C GLY A 168 -5.65 7.70 13.91
N ILE A 169 -5.84 6.80 14.89
CA ILE A 169 -6.93 5.83 14.89
C ILE A 169 -8.17 6.46 15.52
N GLU A 170 -9.24 6.52 14.75
CA GLU A 170 -10.51 7.13 15.12
C GLU A 170 -11.62 6.09 15.23
N SER A 171 -12.53 6.30 16.18
CA SER A 171 -13.74 5.50 16.37
C SER A 171 -14.83 5.88 15.39
N ILE A 172 -15.46 4.87 14.77
CA ILE A 172 -16.65 5.03 13.94
C ILE A 172 -17.87 4.88 14.85
N GLY A 173 -18.42 6.03 15.25
CA GLY A 173 -19.51 6.15 16.22
C GLY A 173 -19.11 5.78 17.66
N THR A 174 -20.06 5.94 18.58
CA THR A 174 -19.94 5.58 19.99
C THR A 174 -20.96 4.50 20.37
N VAL A 175 -20.67 3.69 21.40
CA VAL A 175 -21.55 2.58 21.79
C VAL A 175 -22.93 3.13 22.21
N THR A 176 -24.01 2.49 21.73
CA THR A 176 -25.42 2.90 21.86
C THR A 176 -25.87 4.14 21.08
N GLU A 177 -24.98 4.82 20.36
CA GLU A 177 -25.33 5.94 19.47
C GLU A 177 -26.25 5.49 18.33
N HIS A 178 -27.14 6.38 17.90
CA HIS A 178 -27.99 6.19 16.73
C HIS A 178 -27.47 7.04 15.58
N VAL A 179 -27.07 6.37 14.50
CA VAL A 179 -26.46 6.98 13.31
C VAL A 179 -27.20 6.52 12.05
N PRO A 180 -27.19 7.28 10.94
CA PRO A 180 -27.70 6.77 9.66
C PRO A 180 -26.85 5.57 9.19
N TYR A 181 -27.50 4.56 8.62
CA TYR A 181 -26.80 3.40 8.10
C TYR A 181 -25.99 3.72 6.83
N ASP A 182 -24.72 3.34 6.83
CA ASP A 182 -23.80 3.47 5.70
C ASP A 182 -23.06 2.13 5.54
N PRO A 183 -23.32 1.35 4.48
CA PRO A 183 -22.64 0.07 4.22
C PRO A 183 -21.11 0.15 4.09
N GLN A 184 -20.54 1.32 3.84
CA GLN A 184 -19.09 1.49 3.75
C GLN A 184 -18.44 1.31 5.13
N ILE A 185 -19.00 1.94 6.15
CA ILE A 185 -18.44 2.01 7.52
C ILE A 185 -19.22 1.19 8.56
N HIS A 186 -20.45 0.75 8.26
CA HIS A 186 -21.33 0.02 9.16
C HIS A 186 -21.63 -1.41 8.67
N GLN A 187 -21.68 -2.37 9.60
CA GLN A 187 -22.06 -3.76 9.37
C GLN A 187 -23.29 -4.11 10.22
N ILE A 188 -24.41 -4.45 9.59
CA ILE A 188 -25.61 -4.92 10.29
C ILE A 188 -25.32 -6.29 10.93
N MET A 189 -25.64 -6.45 12.20
CA MET A 189 -25.55 -7.72 12.93
C MET A 189 -26.80 -8.59 12.77
N GLU A 190 -27.98 -7.98 12.88
CA GLU A 190 -29.28 -8.65 12.91
C GLU A 190 -30.31 -7.74 12.25
N GLY A 191 -31.31 -8.31 11.59
CA GLY A 191 -32.37 -7.56 10.89
C GLY A 191 -31.91 -6.98 9.55
N VAL A 192 -32.67 -6.01 9.05
CA VAL A 192 -32.44 -5.31 7.77
C VAL A 192 -32.56 -3.81 8.00
N ALA A 193 -31.67 -3.03 7.37
CA ALA A 193 -31.72 -1.57 7.31
C ALA A 193 -31.23 -1.12 5.92
N ASN A 194 -31.90 -0.11 5.37
CA ASN A 194 -31.54 0.53 4.10
C ASN A 194 -30.54 1.66 4.36
N VAL A 195 -29.85 2.12 3.31
CA VAL A 195 -28.90 3.24 3.43
C VAL A 195 -29.63 4.49 3.93
N GLY A 196 -29.13 5.08 5.01
CA GLY A 196 -29.75 6.21 5.70
C GLY A 196 -30.67 5.85 6.87
N ASP A 197 -31.13 4.60 7.00
CA ASP A 197 -32.02 4.18 8.10
C ASP A 197 -31.31 4.32 9.47
N PRO A 198 -32.01 4.70 10.55
CA PRO A 198 -31.40 4.83 11.87
C PRO A 198 -30.96 3.47 12.43
N VAL A 199 -29.68 3.32 12.71
CA VAL A 199 -29.07 2.13 13.28
C VAL A 199 -28.35 2.47 14.59
N GLN A 200 -28.46 1.57 15.57
CA GLN A 200 -27.78 1.67 16.85
C GLN A 200 -26.42 0.97 16.81
N VAL A 201 -25.34 1.67 17.19
CA VAL A 201 -23.99 1.10 17.29
C VAL A 201 -23.90 0.11 18.47
N ARG A 202 -23.61 -1.15 18.17
CA ARG A 202 -23.36 -2.24 19.14
C ARG A 202 -21.88 -2.39 19.45
N TYR A 203 -21.03 -2.36 18.42
CA TYR A 203 -19.58 -2.37 18.55
C TYR A 203 -18.99 -1.27 17.69
N VAL A 204 -18.14 -0.45 18.28
CA VAL A 204 -17.45 0.67 17.62
C VAL A 204 -16.52 0.15 16.52
N GLY A 205 -16.57 0.79 15.35
CA GLY A 205 -15.63 0.55 14.26
C GLY A 205 -14.39 1.42 14.40
N TYR A 206 -13.38 1.17 13.56
CA TYR A 206 -12.15 1.96 13.59
C TYR A 206 -11.66 2.29 12.17
N ARG A 207 -11.11 3.49 12.01
CA ARG A 207 -10.38 3.93 10.81
C ARG A 207 -9.05 4.57 11.19
N GLN A 208 -8.13 4.66 10.23
CA GLN A 208 -6.87 5.38 10.35
C GLN A 208 -6.73 6.30 9.13
N GLY A 209 -7.07 7.59 9.30
CA GLY A 209 -7.36 8.48 8.17
C GLY A 209 -8.42 7.86 7.25
N GLU A 210 -8.15 7.83 5.94
CA GLU A 210 -9.02 7.21 4.93
C GLU A 210 -9.08 5.67 4.99
N LYS A 211 -8.17 5.02 5.72
CA LYS A 211 -8.12 3.55 5.79
C LYS A 211 -9.09 3.01 6.83
N LEU A 212 -10.22 2.45 6.37
CA LEU A 212 -11.10 1.64 7.21
C LEU A 212 -10.34 0.41 7.76
N LEU A 213 -10.33 0.24 9.09
CA LEU A 213 -9.77 -0.94 9.76
C LEU A 213 -10.87 -1.95 10.07
N TYR A 214 -11.95 -1.48 10.70
CA TYR A 214 -13.11 -2.29 11.09
C TYR A 214 -14.40 -1.49 10.93
N ARG A 215 -15.42 -2.09 10.32
CA ARG A 215 -16.77 -1.51 10.31
C ARG A 215 -17.37 -1.51 11.71
N ALA A 216 -18.09 -0.46 12.07
CA ALA A 216 -18.90 -0.47 13.29
C ALA A 216 -20.03 -1.48 13.11
N LYS A 217 -20.23 -2.35 14.10
CA LYS A 217 -21.34 -3.31 14.08
C LYS A 217 -22.57 -2.65 14.64
N VAL A 218 -23.66 -2.68 13.89
CA VAL A 218 -24.89 -1.97 14.18
C VAL A 218 -26.10 -2.90 14.17
N SER A 219 -27.16 -2.52 14.87
CA SER A 219 -28.50 -3.10 14.74
C SER A 219 -29.45 -2.03 14.20
N PRO A 220 -30.47 -2.34 13.39
CA PRO A 220 -31.59 -1.42 13.16
C PRO A 220 -32.12 -0.89 14.49
N ALA A 221 -32.33 0.42 14.59
CA ALA A 221 -33.04 0.97 15.72
C ALA A 221 -34.45 0.36 15.72
N LYS A 222 -34.87 -0.25 16.84
CA LYS A 222 -36.26 -0.72 16.94
C LYS A 222 -37.17 0.49 16.80
N VAL A 223 -37.85 0.60 15.67
CA VAL A 223 -38.97 1.51 15.51
C VAL A 223 -40.03 1.07 16.51
N VAL A 224 -40.12 1.78 17.64
CA VAL A 224 -41.25 1.66 18.55
C VAL A 224 -42.44 2.25 17.80
N ASN A 225 -43.15 1.37 17.09
CA ASN A 225 -44.26 1.76 16.24
C ASN A 225 -45.39 2.28 17.16
N PRO A 226 -45.84 3.56 17.07
CA PRO A 226 -46.75 4.14 18.07
C PRO A 226 -48.18 3.56 18.10
N LEU A 227 -48.42 2.44 17.42
CA LEU A 227 -49.74 1.84 17.19
C LEU A 227 -49.91 0.44 17.80
N GLU A 228 -48.89 -0.12 18.46
CA GLU A 228 -49.02 -1.36 19.26
C GLU A 228 -49.18 -1.08 20.77
N SER A 229 -49.63 0.11 21.15
CA SER A 229 -50.02 0.46 22.53
C SER A 229 -51.52 0.22 22.80
N THR A 230 -52.04 -0.90 22.31
CA THR A 230 -53.45 -1.30 22.52
C THR A 230 -53.54 -2.66 23.22
N ASP A 231 -53.10 -2.71 24.48
CA ASP A 231 -53.65 -3.63 25.50
C ASP A 231 -53.05 -3.36 26.90
N LEU A 232 -53.46 -2.25 27.53
CA LEU A 232 -53.22 -1.99 28.96
C LEU A 232 -54.38 -1.20 29.64
N LYS A 233 -55.61 -1.37 29.14
CA LYS A 233 -56.85 -0.86 29.78
C LYS A 233 -57.49 -1.91 30.71
N SER A 234 -56.71 -2.46 31.63
CA SER A 234 -57.18 -3.52 32.57
C SER A 234 -56.78 -3.32 34.04
N TYR A 235 -56.13 -2.20 34.40
CA TYR A 235 -55.64 -1.95 35.77
C TYR A 235 -55.99 -0.59 36.39
N LEU A 236 -57.02 0.10 35.88
CA LEU A 236 -57.56 1.31 36.51
C LEU A 236 -59.10 1.27 36.61
N THR A 237 -59.59 0.46 37.55
CA THR A 237 -60.91 0.62 38.17
C THR A 237 -60.77 0.58 39.69
N GLU A 238 -60.80 1.78 40.26
CA GLU A 238 -61.51 2.13 41.49
C GLU A 238 -61.25 1.33 42.79
N LYS A 239 -60.60 2.01 43.75
CA LYS A 239 -61.28 2.30 45.03
C LYS A 239 -60.76 3.58 45.70
N THR A 240 -61.72 4.40 46.11
CA THR A 240 -61.56 5.69 46.80
C THR A 240 -61.33 5.53 48.33
N PRO A 241 -60.95 6.59 49.06
CA PRO A 241 -60.32 6.49 50.38
C PRO A 241 -61.29 6.60 51.58
N GLU A 242 -60.86 6.11 52.75
CA GLU A 242 -61.50 6.40 54.05
C GLU A 242 -60.53 7.00 55.09
N THR A 243 -60.82 8.26 55.42
CA THR A 243 -60.73 8.95 56.73
C THR A 243 -59.84 8.44 57.88
N ILE A 244 -58.78 9.23 58.15
CA ILE A 244 -58.48 9.96 59.40
C ILE A 244 -58.89 9.33 60.75
N LYS A 245 -57.90 9.14 61.65
CA LYS A 245 -57.97 9.55 63.07
C LYS A 245 -56.59 9.62 63.74
N ASN A 246 -56.22 10.82 64.22
CA ASN A 246 -55.25 11.00 65.30
C ASN A 246 -55.92 10.61 66.65
N PRO A 247 -55.15 10.40 67.74
CA PRO A 247 -54.85 11.54 68.61
C PRO A 247 -53.42 11.60 69.19
N VAL A 248 -53.15 12.73 69.81
CA VAL A 248 -51.92 13.20 70.46
C VAL A 248 -51.77 12.63 71.88
N THR A 249 -50.65 12.98 72.53
CA THR A 249 -50.26 12.92 73.95
C THR A 249 -49.74 11.57 74.48
N ILE A 250 -48.69 11.56 75.32
CA ILE A 250 -47.84 12.71 75.74
C ILE A 250 -46.63 12.80 74.82
#